data_AF-A0A345U9M5-F1
#
_entry.id   AF-A0A345U9M5-F1
#
_cell.length_a   1.000
_cell.length_b   1.000
_cell.length_c   1.000
_cell.angle_alpha   90.00
_cell.angle_beta   90.00
_cell.angle_gamma   90.00
#
_symmetry.space_group_name_H-M   'P 1'
#
loop_
_entity.id
_entity.type
_entity.pdbx_description
1 polymer ?
#
loop_
_entity_poly.entity_id
_entity_poly.type
_entity_poly.pdbx_seq_one_letter_code
_entity_poly.pdbx_strand_id
1 'polypeptide(L)' 'MLGKSVKIKKIYNKNNIEIVKYTSQNGNIVGKKSIQHNKYTKTTIIEFSNYTRIWMLPQEIEIIYKNIKK' A
#
# COMPACT_ATOMS: atom_id res chain seq x y z
N MET A 1 9.93 -2.97 7.68
CA MET A 1 8.73 -2.29 7.12
C MET A 1 7.49 -3.17 7.24
N LEU A 2 7.64 -4.50 7.16
CA LEU A 2 6.60 -5.46 7.51
C LEU A 2 5.94 -5.10 8.86
N GLY A 3 4.63 -5.32 8.94
CA GLY A 3 3.83 -5.06 10.14
C GLY A 3 3.49 -3.58 10.39
N LYS A 4 3.99 -2.64 9.56
CA LYS A 4 3.59 -1.23 9.68
C LYS A 4 2.23 -0.99 9.04
N SER A 5 1.42 -0.18 9.71
CA SER A 5 0.16 0.32 9.15
C SER A 5 0.43 1.39 8.10
N VAL A 6 -0.33 1.35 7.02
CA VAL A 6 -0.22 2.24 5.86
C VAL A 6 -1.60 2.66 5.39
N LYS A 7 -1.68 3.84 4.80
CA LYS A 7 -2.82 4.30 4.00
C LYS A 7 -2.38 4.57 2.56
N ILE A 8 -3.29 4.47 1.62
CA ILE A 8 -3.06 4.91 0.25
C ILE A 8 -3.20 6.44 0.22
N LYS A 9 -2.21 7.15 -0.32
CA LYS A 9 -2.20 8.61 -0.36
C LYS A 9 -2.65 9.16 -1.71
N LYS A 10 -2.05 8.65 -2.79
CA LYS A 10 -2.30 9.12 -4.15
C LYS A 10 -2.08 7.98 -5.12
N ILE A 11 -3.04 7.78 -6.01
CA ILE A 11 -2.95 6.81 -7.10
C ILE A 11 -2.53 7.57 -8.36
N TYR A 12 -1.42 7.18 -8.99
CA TYR A 12 -0.94 7.87 -10.19
C TYR A 12 -1.56 7.32 -11.48
N ASN A 13 -2.16 6.12 -11.44
CA ASN A 13 -2.83 5.50 -12.57
C ASN A 13 -4.30 5.21 -12.29
N LYS A 14 -5.21 5.83 -13.07
CA LYS A 14 -6.66 5.74 -12.87
C LYS A 14 -7.31 4.48 -13.47
N ASN A 15 -6.54 3.58 -14.06
CA ASN A 15 -7.09 2.45 -14.83
C ASN A 15 -7.75 1.37 -13.96
N ASN A 16 -7.58 1.39 -12.63
CA ASN A 16 -8.14 0.37 -11.75
C ASN A 16 -9.02 1.00 -10.65
N ILE A 17 -10.30 1.21 -10.99
CA ILE A 17 -11.29 1.86 -10.13
C ILE A 17 -11.54 1.08 -8.83
N GLU A 18 -11.27 -0.24 -8.82
CA GLU A 18 -11.45 -1.06 -7.62
C GLU A 18 -10.49 -0.67 -6.50
N ILE A 19 -9.30 -0.16 -6.85
CA ILE A 19 -8.30 0.28 -5.86
C ILE A 19 -8.82 1.48 -5.05
N VAL A 20 -9.70 2.30 -5.63
CA VAL A 20 -10.32 3.46 -4.96
C VAL A 20 -11.12 3.04 -3.72
N LYS A 21 -11.70 1.83 -3.70
CA LYS A 21 -12.43 1.31 -2.54
C LYS A 21 -11.53 1.19 -1.29
N TYR A 22 -10.22 1.08 -1.49
CA TYR A 22 -9.23 0.91 -0.43
C TYR A 22 -8.52 2.22 -0.04
N THR A 23 -8.76 3.34 -0.73
CA THR A 23 -8.05 4.61 -0.41
C THR A 23 -8.42 5.20 0.94
N SER A 24 -9.65 4.94 1.39
CA SER A 24 -10.14 5.36 2.70
C SER A 24 -9.87 4.32 3.80
N GLN A 25 -9.13 3.25 3.50
CA GLN A 25 -8.85 2.16 4.41
C GLN A 25 -7.37 2.14 4.81
N ASN A 26 -7.13 1.76 6.06
CA ASN A 26 -5.79 1.43 6.53
C ASN A 26 -5.52 -0.05 6.27
N GLY A 27 -4.33 -0.37 5.80
CA GLY A 27 -3.84 -1.72 5.65
C GLY A 27 -2.50 -1.93 6.36
N ASN A 28 -2.01 -3.16 6.34
CA ASN A 28 -0.72 -3.53 6.91
C ASN A 28 0.23 -4.00 5.81
N ILE A 29 1.50 -3.59 5.89
CA ILE A 29 2.53 -4.12 5.00
C ILE A 29 2.79 -5.59 5.36
N VAL A 30 2.47 -6.49 4.43
CA VAL A 30 2.67 -7.95 4.58
C VAL A 30 3.76 -8.51 3.65
N GLY A 31 4.26 -7.71 2.72
CA GLY A 31 5.31 -8.18 1.82
C GLY A 31 5.77 -7.15 0.81
N LYS A 32 6.58 -7.62 -0.15
CA LYS A 32 7.03 -6.86 -1.31
C LYS A 32 6.91 -7.74 -2.56
N LYS A 33 6.62 -7.12 -3.69
CA LYS A 33 6.60 -7.79 -5.00
C LYS A 33 7.50 -7.03 -5.97
N SER A 34 8.34 -7.74 -6.70
CA SER A 34 9.07 -7.14 -7.82
C SER A 34 8.18 -7.19 -9.05
N ILE A 35 8.01 -6.05 -9.71
CA ILE A 35 7.32 -5.96 -11.01
C ILE A 35 8.32 -5.46 -12.06
N GLN A 36 8.18 -5.96 -13.29
CA GLN A 36 8.98 -5.53 -14.42
C GLN A 36 8.08 -4.66 -15.30
N HIS A 37 8.23 -3.35 -15.19
CA HIS A 37 7.55 -2.37 -16.05
C HIS A 37 8.57 -1.34 -16.51
N ASN A 38 9.21 -1.60 -17.66
CA ASN A 38 10.42 -0.94 -18.20
C ASN A 38 11.68 -1.03 -17.32
N LYS A 39 11.56 -1.06 -15.99
CA LYS A 39 12.62 -1.36 -15.00
C LYS A 39 12.04 -2.21 -13.86
N TYR A 40 12.91 -2.92 -13.15
CA TYR A 40 12.53 -3.64 -11.93
C TYR A 40 12.13 -2.64 -10.84
N THR A 41 10.86 -2.66 -10.46
CA THR A 41 10.32 -1.81 -9.40
C THR A 41 9.84 -2.68 -8.25
N LYS A 42 10.28 -2.35 -7.02
CA LYS A 42 9.80 -3.02 -5.80
C LYS A 42 8.51 -2.34 -5.34
N THR A 43 7.41 -3.08 -5.36
CA THR A 43 6.12 -2.66 -4.82
C THR A 43 5.93 -3.21 -3.41
N THR A 44 5.01 -2.60 -2.68
CA THR A 44 4.65 -2.99 -1.31
C THR A 44 3.32 -3.73 -1.35
N ILE A 45 3.26 -4.92 -0.74
CA ILE A 45 2.02 -5.68 -0.58
C ILE A 45 1.35 -5.24 0.72
N ILE A 46 0.10 -4.80 0.58
CA ILE A 46 -0.75 -4.31 1.66
C ILE A 46 -1.92 -5.26 1.82
N GLU A 47 -2.15 -5.72 3.04
CA GLU A 47 -3.34 -6.50 3.43
C GLU A 47 -4.31 -5.62 4.20
N PHE A 48 -5.59 -5.68 3.82
CA PHE A 48 -6.69 -5.00 4.50
C PHE A 48 -7.46 -5.94 5.43
N SER A 49 -8.38 -5.38 6.22
CA SER A 49 -9.19 -6.13 7.21
C SER A 49 -10.03 -7.24 6.61
N ASN A 50 -10.41 -7.12 5.33
CA ASN A 50 -11.16 -8.13 4.59
C ASN A 50 -10.25 -9.18 3.93
N TYR A 51 -9.00 -9.30 4.37
CA TYR A 51 -7.96 -10.19 3.81
C TYR A 51 -7.62 -9.95 2.33
N THR A 52 -8.14 -8.88 1.72
CA THR A 52 -7.73 -8.50 0.37
C THR A 52 -6.29 -7.99 0.42
N ARG A 53 -5.48 -8.45 -0.54
CA ARG A 53 -4.11 -7.97 -0.74
C ARG A 53 -4.00 -7.21 -2.04
N ILE A 54 -3.51 -5.97 -1.95
CA ILE A 54 -3.13 -5.18 -3.12
C ILE A 54 -1.64 -4.90 -3.06
N TRP A 55 -1.05 -4.63 -4.22
CA TRP A 55 0.32 -4.15 -4.30
C TRP A 55 0.32 -2.72 -4.83
N MET A 56 1.06 -1.85 -4.14
CA MET A 56 1.12 -0.42 -4.45
C MET A 56 2.58 0.02 -4.58
N LEU A 57 2.83 1.06 -5.39
CA LEU A 57 4.17 1.65 -5.44
C LEU A 57 4.49 2.33 -4.09
N PRO A 58 5.75 2.33 -3.64
CA PRO A 58 6.14 2.97 -2.39
C PRO A 58 5.73 4.45 -2.28
N GLN A 59 5.71 5.15 -3.42
CA GLN A 59 5.31 6.56 -3.54
C GLN A 59 3.80 6.81 -3.51
N GLU A 60 2.97 5.76 -3.60
CA GLU A 60 1.50 5.84 -3.56
C GLU A 60 0.94 5.66 -2.15
N ILE A 61 1.80 5.32 -1.19
CA ILE A 61 1.41 4.93 0.16
C ILE A 61 2.10 5.82 1.20
N GLU A 62 1.47 5.94 2.37
CA GLU A 62 2.01 6.68 3.50
C GLU A 62 1.99 5.78 4.74
N ILE A 63 3.13 5.68 5.44
CA ILE A 63 3.23 4.94 6.69
C ILE A 63 2.59 5.74 7.80
N ILE A 64 1.67 5.11 8.53
CA ILE A 64 1.05 5.70 9.70
C ILE A 64 1.94 5.40 10.90
N TYR A 65 2.54 6.43 11.47
CA TYR A 65 3.28 6.33 12.73
C TYR A 65 2.30 6.54 13.88
N LYS A 66 2.18 5.55 14.77
CA LYS A 66 1.52 5.78 16.06
C LYS A 66 2.49 6.59 16.91
N ASN A 67 2.15 7.85 17.18
CA ASN A 67 2.81 8.60 18.24
C ASN A 67 2.42 7.93 19.57
N ILE A 68 3.32 7.11 20.10
CA ILE A 68 3.22 6.69 21.49
C ILE A 68 3.60 7.93 22.31
N LYS A 69 2.60 8.65 22.81
CA LYS A 69 2.84 9.67 23.83
C LYS A 69 3.42 8.95 25.05
N LYS A 70 4.66 9.29 25.40
CA LYS A 70 5.28 8.92 26.68
C LYS A 70 4.60 9.66 27.81
#